data_AF-A0A123TC51-F1
#
_entry.id   AF-A0A123TC51-F1
#
_cell.length_a   1.000
_cell.length_b   1.000
_cell.length_c   1.000
_cell.angle_alpha   90.00
_cell.angle_beta   90.00
_cell.angle_gamma   90.00
#
_symmetry.space_group_name_H-M   'P 1'
#
loop_
_entity.id
_entity.type
_entity.pdbx_description
1 polymer ?
#
loop_
_entity_poly.entity_id
_entity_poly.type
_entity_poly.pdbx_seq_one_letter_code
_entity_poly.pdbx_strand_id
1 'polypeptide(L)'
;MTNKRETRLHFQEESNLWIYETNVPRHIKEILKNSLYEVLEQEQDGEKITWLKACIRPVYGADFFPEINPRIRFGKPKKSK
;
A
#
# COMPACT_ATOMS: atom_id res chain seq x y z
N MET A 1 21.45 7.12 -2.45
CA MET A 1 20.23 7.95 -2.54
C MET A 1 19.21 7.40 -1.56
N THR A 2 18.71 8.20 -0.62
CA THR A 2 17.72 7.75 0.37
C THR A 2 16.35 7.77 -0.28
N ASN A 3 15.92 6.64 -0.88
CA ASN A 3 14.56 6.50 -1.37
C ASN A 3 13.61 6.76 -0.19
N LYS A 4 12.87 7.88 -0.25
CA LYS A 4 11.86 8.20 0.76
C LYS A 4 10.87 7.05 0.80
N ARG A 5 10.57 6.56 2.00
CA ARG A 5 9.54 5.54 2.19
C ARG A 5 8.19 6.13 1.81
N GLU A 6 7.52 5.50 0.88
CA GLU A 6 6.31 5.97 0.23
C GLU A 6 5.35 4.81 0.00
N THR A 7 4.06 5.11 0.13
CA THR A 7 2.98 4.20 -0.19
C THR A 7 1.85 5.03 -0.78
N ARG A 8 1.36 4.62 -1.95
CA ARG A 8 0.28 5.27 -2.68
C ARG A 8 -0.84 4.27 -2.89
N LEU A 9 -2.06 4.71 -2.60
CA LEU A 9 -3.27 3.97 -2.94
C LEU A 9 -4.10 4.89 -3.82
N HIS A 10 -4.42 4.45 -5.03
CA HIS A 10 -5.25 5.20 -5.95
C HIS A 10 -6.19 4.25 -6.69
N PHE A 11 -7.29 4.79 -7.19
CA PHE A 11 -8.25 4.05 -7.99
C PHE A 11 -7.98 4.31 -9.46
N GLN A 12 -7.87 3.25 -10.26
CA GLN A 12 -7.69 3.32 -11.70
C GLN A 12 -9.03 3.06 -12.38
N GLU A 13 -9.64 4.11 -12.92
CA GLU A 13 -10.98 4.05 -13.52
C GLU A 13 -11.04 3.14 -14.75
N GLU A 14 -10.01 3.16 -15.60
CA GLU A 14 -9.96 2.36 -16.83
C GLU A 14 -10.09 0.85 -16.59
N SER A 15 -9.48 0.37 -15.50
CA SER A 15 -9.49 -1.03 -15.10
C SER A 15 -10.52 -1.32 -14.01
N ASN A 16 -11.15 -0.29 -13.43
CA ASN A 16 -12.01 -0.38 -12.24
C ASN A 16 -11.31 -1.09 -11.06
N LEU A 17 -10.02 -0.78 -10.83
CA LEU A 17 -9.19 -1.44 -9.82
C LEU A 17 -8.56 -0.44 -8.86
N TRP A 18 -8.44 -0.85 -7.60
CA TRP A 18 -7.59 -0.16 -6.63
C TRP A 18 -6.15 -0.60 -6.80
N ILE A 19 -5.26 0.36 -7.02
CA ILE A 19 -3.83 0.16 -7.20
C ILE A 19 -3.09 0.60 -5.95
N TYR A 20 -2.30 -0.32 -5.41
CA TYR A 20 -1.44 -0.14 -4.25
C TYR A 20 0.02 -0.17 -4.70
N GLU A 21 0.72 0.94 -4.50
CA GLU A 21 2.15 1.09 -4.78
C GLU A 21 2.93 1.35 -3.51
N THR A 22 4.05 0.68 -3.32
CA THR A 22 4.87 0.87 -2.12
C THR A 22 6.33 0.47 -2.31
N ASN A 23 7.23 1.24 -1.69
CA ASN A 23 8.62 0.83 -1.45
C ASN A 23 8.90 0.48 0.01
N VAL A 24 7.85 0.37 0.83
CA VAL A 24 7.98 0.06 2.25
C VAL A 24 8.13 -1.45 2.40
N PRO A 25 9.27 -1.99 2.86
CA PRO A 25 9.52 -3.43 2.86
C PRO A 25 8.50 -4.24 3.67
N ARG A 26 7.89 -3.63 4.69
CA ARG A 26 6.81 -4.25 5.47
C ARG A 26 5.55 -4.45 4.63
N HIS A 27 5.10 -3.40 3.93
CA HIS A 27 3.91 -3.47 3.09
C HIS A 27 4.13 -4.43 1.92
N ILE A 28 5.31 -4.38 1.28
CA ILE A 28 5.70 -5.34 0.23
C ILE A 28 5.54 -6.77 0.74
N LYS A 29 6.07 -7.09 1.93
CA LYS A 29 5.93 -8.43 2.53
C LYS A 29 4.48 -8.80 2.85
N GLU A 30 3.65 -7.84 3.28
CA GLU A 30 2.23 -8.08 3.57
C GLU A 30 1.45 -8.36 2.28
N ILE A 31 1.69 -7.58 1.22
CA ILE A 31 1.07 -7.75 -0.10
C ILE A 31 1.43 -9.11 -0.71
N LEU A 32 2.72 -9.46 -0.73
CA LEU A 32 3.19 -10.73 -1.30
C LEU A 32 2.66 -11.97 -0.56
N LYS A 33 2.21 -11.82 0.68
CA LYS A 33 1.63 -12.91 1.48
C LYS A 33 0.11 -13.02 1.39
N ASN A 34 -0.56 -11.98 0.88
CA ASN A 34 -2.00 -11.87 0.95
C ASN A 34 -2.62 -12.04 -0.45
N SER A 35 -3.48 -13.05 -0.60
CA SER A 35 -4.15 -13.41 -1.86
C SER A 35 -5.15 -12.36 -2.38
N LEU A 36 -5.48 -11.35 -1.55
CA LEU A 36 -6.30 -10.20 -1.96
C LEU A 36 -5.56 -9.28 -2.93
N TYR A 37 -4.23 -9.36 -2.99
CA TYR A 37 -3.44 -8.54 -3.90
C TYR A 37 -2.93 -9.37 -5.06
N GLU A 38 -2.94 -8.75 -6.23
CA GLU A 38 -2.29 -9.29 -7.43
C GLU A 38 -1.18 -8.33 -7.85
N VAL A 39 0.04 -8.85 -7.89
CA VAL A 39 1.23 -8.06 -8.24
C VAL A 39 1.18 -7.77 -9.74
N LEU A 40 1.22 -6.48 -10.07
CA LEU A 40 1.26 -6.00 -11.46
C LEU A 40 2.70 -5.77 -11.90
N GLU A 41 3.46 -5.03 -11.09
CA GLU A 41 4.86 -4.67 -11.38
C GLU A 41 5.70 -4.73 -10.10
N GLN A 42 6.96 -5.11 -10.24
CA GLN A 42 7.94 -5.09 -9.16
C GLN A 42 9.29 -4.61 -9.68
N GLU A 43 9.91 -3.69 -8.96
CA GLU A 43 11.30 -3.30 -9.18
C GLU A 43 12.19 -4.01 -8.17
N GLN A 44 13.34 -4.51 -8.64
CA GLN A 44 14.30 -5.23 -7.83
C GLN A 44 15.69 -4.60 -7.96
N ASP A 45 16.39 -4.52 -6.84
CA ASP A 45 17.82 -4.17 -6.76
C ASP A 45 18.54 -5.38 -6.15
N GLY A 46 19.16 -6.19 -7.01
CA GLY A 46 19.66 -7.51 -6.63
C GLY A 46 18.51 -8.45 -6.21
N GLU A 47 18.61 -9.03 -5.01
CA GLU A 47 17.58 -9.93 -4.46
C GLU A 47 16.43 -9.20 -3.75
N LYS A 48 16.49 -7.87 -3.67
CA LYS A 48 15.58 -7.08 -2.85
C LYS A 48 14.59 -6.30 -3.72
N ILE A 49 13.31 -6.49 -3.45
CA ILE A 49 12.25 -5.67 -4.06
C ILE A 49 12.32 -4.25 -3.49
N THR A 50 12.52 -3.27 -4.37
CA THR A 50 12.64 -1.84 -4.05
C THR A 50 11.34 -1.08 -4.27
N TRP A 51 10.49 -1.54 -5.19
CA TRP A 51 9.16 -0.99 -5.43
C TRP A 51 8.20 -2.13 -5.81
N LEU A 52 6.96 -2.05 -5.35
CA LEU A 52 5.91 -3.02 -5.68
C LEU A 52 4.65 -2.25 -6.05
N LYS A 53 4.05 -2.61 -7.18
CA LYS A 53 2.74 -2.17 -7.63
C LYS A 53 1.84 -3.39 -7.73
N ALA A 54 0.74 -3.37 -7.00
CA ALA A 54 -0.24 -4.44 -6.98
C ALA A 54 -1.65 -3.87 -7.13
N CYS A 55 -2.55 -4.60 -7.79
CA CYS A 55 -3.97 -4.31 -7.70
C CYS A 55 -4.62 -5.12 -6.58
N ILE A 56 -5.68 -4.57 -6.00
CA ILE A 56 -6.53 -5.28 -5.05
C ILE A 56 -7.57 -6.02 -5.88
N ARG A 57 -7.56 -7.35 -5.80
CA ARG A 57 -8.51 -8.18 -6.52
C ARG A 57 -9.93 -7.84 -6.08
N PRO A 58 -10.87 -7.67 -7.03
CA PRO A 58 -12.27 -7.64 -6.68
C PRO A 58 -12.60 -9.00 -6.06
N VAL A 59 -12.94 -9.01 -4.77
CA VAL A 59 -13.44 -10.22 -4.12
C VAL A 59 -14.80 -10.48 -4.76
N TYR A 60 -14.98 -11.61 -5.45
CA TYR A 60 -16.26 -11.95 -6.07
C TYR A 60 -17.39 -11.79 -5.04
N GLY A 61 -18.31 -10.85 -5.29
CA GLY A 61 -19.44 -10.56 -4.42
C GLY A 61 -19.21 -9.52 -3.32
N ALA A 62 -18.07 -8.83 -3.27
CA ALA A 62 -17.83 -7.73 -2.34
C ALA A 62 -17.25 -6.50 -3.04
N ASP A 63 -17.98 -5.39 -2.99
CA ASP A 63 -17.44 -4.08 -3.35
C ASP A 63 -16.34 -3.73 -2.36
N PHE A 64 -15.08 -3.73 -2.81
CA PHE A 64 -13.95 -3.33 -1.98
C PHE A 64 -13.92 -1.81 -1.88
N PHE A 65 -14.49 -1.27 -0.79
CA PHE A 65 -14.33 0.11 -0.37
C PHE A 65 -13.18 0.17 0.65
N PRO A 66 -11.98 0.67 0.29
CA PRO A 66 -10.93 0.85 1.28
C PRO A 66 -11.39 1.90 2.30
N GLU A 67 -11.73 1.45 3.51
CA GLU A 67 -11.86 2.35 4.65
C GLU A 67 -10.47 2.93 4.97
N ILE A 68 -10.22 4.13 4.46
CA ILE A 68 -9.08 4.92 4.90
C ILE A 68 -9.39 5.33 6.34
N ASN A 69 -8.75 4.64 7.29
CA ASN A 69 -8.73 5.04 8.69
C ASN A 69 -7.50 5.93 8.92
N PRO A 70 -7.57 7.26 8.72
CA PRO A 70 -6.44 8.13 9.00
C PRO A 70 -6.12 8.04 10.50
N ARG A 71 -4.96 7.52 10.84
CA ARG A 71 -4.41 7.64 12.20
C ARG A 71 -4.02 9.10 12.43
N ILE A 72 -4.98 9.91 12.84
CA ILE A 72 -4.73 11.25 13.37
C ILE A 72 -4.00 11.06 14.71
N ARG A 73 -2.68 11.28 14.71
CA ARG A 73 -1.93 11.39 15.96
C ARG A 73 -2.26 12.74 16.58
N PHE A 74 -3.28 12.79 17.44
CA PHE A 74 -3.39 13.90 18.37
C PHE A 74 -2.13 13.90 19.23
N GLY A 75 -1.30 14.93 19.06
CA GLY A 75 -0.13 15.13 19.90
C GLY A 75 -0.57 15.12 21.36
N LYS A 76 0.12 14.34 22.20
CA LYS A 76 -0.17 14.32 23.64
C LYS A 76 -0.12 15.77 24.16
N PRO A 77 -1.10 16.21 24.98
CA PRO A 77 -1.05 17.54 25.57
C PRO A 77 0.27 17.68 26.34
N LYS A 78 1.04 18.70 25.98
CA LYS A 78 2.30 19.07 26.63
C LYS A 78 1.94 19.41 28.07
N LYS A 79 2.41 18.60 29.05
CA LYS A 79 2.29 18.96 30.46
C LYS A 79 3.06 20.27 30.67
N SER A 80 2.36 21.39 30.83
CA SER A 80 2.94 22.63 31.33
C SER A 80 3.44 22.37 32.75
N LYS A 81 4.70 22.72 32.99
CA LYS A 81 5.34 22.68 34.30
C LYS A 81 5.39 24.10 34.85
#